data_AF-A0A3D6BRY1-F1
#
_entry.id   AF-A0A3D6BRY1-F1
#
_cell.length_a   1.000
_cell.length_b   1.000
_cell.length_c   1.000
_cell.angle_alpha   90.00
_cell.angle_beta   90.00
_cell.angle_gamma   90.00
#
_symmetry.space_group_name_H-M   'P 1'
#
loop_
_entity.id
_entity.type
_entity.pdbx_description
1 polymer ?
#
loop_
_entity_poly.entity_id
_entity_poly.type
_entity_poly.pdbx_seq_one_letter_code
_entity_poly.pdbx_strand_id
1 'polypeptide(L)'
;MEKTLIKPSLKPTILKTETQHTNTETPFYKPIAKEIEVFEQAFTNKIPMLLKGPTGTGKTRFVDFMTHKLNKELITISCHEETSSTDLIGR
;
A
#
# COMPACT_ATOMS: atom_id res chain seq x y z
N MET A 1 24.07 19.55 16.55
CA MET A 1 23.24 20.34 15.63
C MET A 1 22.01 19.52 15.32
N GLU A 2 20.97 19.86 16.05
CA GLU A 2 19.64 19.27 16.08
C GLU A 2 18.84 19.68 14.84
N LYS A 3 18.16 18.72 14.20
CA LYS A 3 16.85 18.95 13.59
C LYS A 3 15.98 17.71 13.77
N THR A 4 15.31 17.70 14.91
CA THR A 4 14.04 17.04 15.15
C THR A 4 13.05 17.47 14.05
N LEU A 5 12.70 16.56 13.14
CA LEU A 5 11.55 16.72 12.25
C LEU A 5 10.41 15.85 12.80
N ILE A 6 9.51 16.54 13.48
CA ILE A 6 8.21 16.10 13.95
C ILE A 6 7.51 15.37 12.79
N LYS A 7 7.28 14.06 12.92
CA LYS A 7 6.33 13.36 12.06
C LYS A 7 4.92 13.62 12.59
N PRO A 8 3.98 14.11 11.76
CA PRO A 8 2.63 14.44 12.21
C PRO A 8 1.92 13.18 12.69
N SER A 9 1.50 13.23 13.95
CA SER A 9 0.57 12.29 14.57
C SER A 9 -0.78 12.39 13.87
N LEU A 10 -1.00 11.56 12.87
CA LEU A 10 -2.34 11.21 12.43
C LEU A 10 -2.54 9.73 12.74
N LYS A 11 -3.18 9.47 13.88
CA LYS A 11 -3.79 8.16 14.15
C LYS A 11 -5.20 8.20 13.55
N PRO A 12 -5.46 7.63 12.37
CA PRO A 12 -6.84 7.35 11.97
C PRO A 12 -7.31 6.15 12.80
N THR A 13 -8.00 6.42 13.91
CA THR A 13 -8.55 5.43 14.84
C THR A 13 -9.67 4.54 14.23
N ILE A 14 -9.93 4.59 12.92
CA ILE A 14 -11.17 4.02 12.33
C ILE A 14 -10.94 2.74 11.52
N LEU A 15 -9.69 2.36 11.20
CA LEU A 15 -9.40 1.18 10.40
C LEU A 15 -8.31 0.36 11.09
N LYS A 16 -8.48 -0.96 11.18
CA LYS A 16 -7.41 -1.88 11.63
C LYS A 16 -6.25 -1.77 10.64
N THR A 17 -5.31 -0.88 10.91
CA THR A 17 -4.00 -0.85 10.24
C THR A 17 -3.23 -2.06 10.73
N GLU A 18 -3.32 -3.16 10.00
CA GLU A 18 -2.39 -4.27 10.17
C GLU A 18 -1.04 -3.82 9.60
N THR A 19 -0.19 -3.24 10.44
CA THR A 19 1.22 -2.98 10.13
C THR A 19 1.96 -4.32 10.05
N GLN A 20 1.82 -5.00 8.92
CA GLN A 20 2.43 -6.30 8.64
C GLN A 20 3.88 -6.14 8.17
N HIS A 21 4.74 -5.45 8.91
CA HIS A 21 6.18 -5.41 8.60
C HIS A 21 7.03 -5.37 9.86
N THR A 22 7.21 -6.53 10.49
CA THR A 22 8.24 -6.79 11.52
C THR A 22 9.42 -7.58 10.96
N ASN A 23 9.44 -7.90 9.67
CA ASN A 23 10.45 -8.76 9.05
C ASN A 23 11.37 -7.96 8.13
N THR A 24 12.67 -8.07 8.35
CA THR A 24 13.73 -7.32 7.62
C THR A 24 13.98 -7.81 6.19
N GLU A 25 13.18 -8.76 5.70
CA GLU A 25 13.38 -9.43 4.42
C GLU A 25 12.36 -8.97 3.37
N THR A 26 12.87 -8.69 2.17
CA THR A 26 12.04 -8.27 1.03
C THR A 26 11.01 -9.35 0.67
N PRO A 27 9.70 -9.04 0.59
CA PRO A 27 8.68 -9.99 0.16
C PRO A 27 8.97 -10.59 -1.21
N PHE A 28 8.78 -11.90 -1.37
CA PHE A 28 9.00 -12.54 -2.68
C PHE A 28 7.96 -12.10 -3.72
N TYR A 29 8.45 -11.60 -4.85
CA TYR A 29 7.66 -11.33 -6.06
C TYR A 29 8.50 -11.63 -7.31
N LYS A 30 7.90 -12.31 -8.31
CA LYS A 30 8.54 -12.59 -9.59
C LYS A 30 7.92 -11.71 -10.67
N PRO A 31 8.67 -10.75 -11.23
CA PRO A 31 8.18 -9.92 -12.33
C PRO A 31 7.92 -10.77 -13.58
N ILE A 32 6.84 -10.48 -14.28
CA ILE A 32 6.44 -11.14 -15.53
C ILE A 32 6.58 -10.22 -16.74
N ALA A 33 6.47 -8.91 -16.54
CA ALA A 33 6.57 -7.91 -17.59
C ALA A 33 7.12 -6.59 -17.00
N LYS A 34 6.53 -5.45 -17.41
CA LYS A 34 6.97 -4.09 -17.04
C LYS A 34 6.20 -3.51 -15.84
N GLU A 35 5.48 -4.34 -15.08
CA GLU A 35 4.60 -3.85 -14.02
C GLU A 35 5.33 -3.06 -12.92
N ILE A 36 6.58 -3.41 -12.61
CA ILE A 36 7.40 -2.67 -11.64
C ILE A 36 7.70 -1.26 -12.17
N GLU A 37 8.19 -1.15 -13.40
CA GLU A 37 8.54 0.12 -14.03
C GLU A 37 7.31 1.03 -14.13
N VAL A 38 6.18 0.48 -14.58
CA VAL A 38 4.91 1.23 -14.69
C VAL A 38 4.44 1.70 -13.32
N PHE A 39 4.53 0.86 -12.29
CA PHE A 39 4.13 1.23 -10.93
C PHE A 39 5.03 2.33 -10.35
N GLU A 40 6.35 2.26 -10.55
CA GLU A 40 7.28 3.30 -10.10
C GLU A 40 7.03 4.65 -10.77
N GLN A 41 6.73 4.64 -12.08
CA GLN A 41 6.37 5.85 -12.82
C GLN A 41 5.04 6.41 -12.35
N ALA A 42 4.01 5.57 -12.17
CA ALA A 42 2.72 6.00 -11.66
C ALA A 42 2.84 6.58 -10.24
N PHE A 43 3.62 5.94 -9.37
CA PHE A 43 3.90 6.42 -8.02
C PHE A 43 4.59 7.78 -8.02
N THR A 44 5.65 7.93 -8.82
CA THR A 44 6.41 9.19 -8.95
C THR A 44 5.52 10.33 -9.44
N ASN A 45 4.61 10.04 -10.38
CA ASN A 45 3.67 11.01 -10.95
C ASN A 45 2.38 11.16 -10.13
N LYS A 46 2.25 10.47 -8.98
CA LYS A 46 1.06 10.47 -8.11
C LYS A 46 -0.24 10.10 -8.83
N ILE A 47 -0.16 9.15 -9.76
CA ILE A 47 -1.30 8.66 -10.54
C ILE A 47 -2.00 7.51 -9.76
N PRO A 48 -3.30 7.61 -9.48
CA PRO A 48 -4.06 6.51 -8.88
C PRO A 48 -4.08 5.27 -9.78
N MET A 49 -3.86 4.09 -9.21
CA MET A 49 -3.86 2.82 -9.95
C MET A 49 -4.91 1.86 -9.42
N LEU A 50 -5.55 1.12 -10.33
CA LEU A 50 -6.43 0.00 -10.03
C LEU A 50 -5.84 -1.30 -10.61
N LEU A 51 -5.57 -2.28 -9.76
CA LEU A 51 -5.08 -3.59 -10.18
C LEU A 51 -6.27 -4.54 -10.38
N LYS A 52 -6.50 -4.97 -11.63
CA LYS A 52 -7.58 -5.90 -12.00
C LYS A 52 -7.02 -7.27 -12.38
N GLY A 53 -7.73 -8.34 -12.01
CA GLY A 53 -7.43 -9.71 -12.40
C GLY A 53 -8.09 -10.74 -11.48
N PRO A 54 -8.10 -12.04 -11.83
CA PRO A 54 -8.73 -13.08 -11.01
C PRO A 54 -8.06 -13.22 -9.64
N THR A 55 -8.75 -13.82 -8.67
CA THR A 55 -8.18 -14.09 -7.34
C THR A 55 -6.96 -15.01 -7.45
N GLY A 56 -5.97 -14.85 -6.55
CA GLY A 56 -4.77 -15.68 -6.53
C GLY A 56 -3.67 -15.29 -7.51
N THR A 57 -3.86 -14.28 -8.37
CA THR A 57 -2.80 -13.83 -9.32
C THR A 57 -1.71 -12.95 -8.71
N GLY A 58 -1.65 -12.82 -7.38
CA GLY A 58 -0.57 -12.11 -6.71
C GLY A 58 -0.69 -10.59 -6.66
N LYS A 59 -1.87 -9.99 -6.90
CA LYS A 59 -2.09 -8.53 -6.81
C LYS A 59 -1.68 -7.94 -5.45
N THR A 60 -2.13 -8.55 -4.36
CA THR A 60 -1.76 -8.12 -2.98
C THR A 60 -0.26 -8.27 -2.74
N ARG A 61 0.33 -9.39 -3.18
CA ARG A 61 1.77 -9.66 -3.07
C ARG A 61 2.61 -8.67 -3.86
N PHE A 62 2.15 -8.26 -5.03
CA PHE A 62 2.80 -7.24 -5.85
C PHE A 62 2.86 -5.90 -5.12
N VAL A 63 1.73 -5.45 -4.56
CA VAL A 63 1.68 -4.17 -3.81
C VAL A 63 2.58 -4.23 -2.59
N ASP A 64 2.58 -5.34 -1.84
CA ASP A 64 3.45 -5.56 -0.68
C ASP A 64 4.95 -5.48 -1.04
N PHE A 65 5.34 -6.17 -2.11
CA PHE A 65 6.70 -6.06 -2.66
C PHE A 65 7.06 -4.63 -3.07
N MET A 66 6.16 -3.91 -3.76
CA MET A 66 6.40 -2.53 -4.17
C MET A 66 6.49 -1.57 -2.98
N THR A 67 5.69 -1.76 -1.93
CA THR A 67 5.78 -0.94 -0.71
C THR A 67 7.11 -1.13 0.01
N HIS A 68 7.59 -2.38 0.12
CA HIS A 68 8.92 -2.65 0.66
C HIS A 68 10.02 -2.01 -0.19
N LYS A 69 9.93 -2.16 -1.53
CA LYS A 69 10.90 -1.57 -2.47
C LYS A 69 10.96 -0.03 -2.38
N LEU A 70 9.81 0.62 -2.20
CA LEU A 70 9.69 2.09 -2.09
C LEU A 70 9.91 2.61 -0.67
N ASN A 71 10.22 1.72 0.30
CA ASN A 71 10.31 2.04 1.72
C ASN A 71 9.07 2.82 2.23
N LYS A 72 7.89 2.28 1.93
CA LYS A 72 6.59 2.82 2.30
C LYS A 72 5.82 1.85 3.17
N GLU A 73 4.98 2.41 4.02
CA GLU A 73 4.01 1.65 4.79
C GLU A 73 2.88 1.16 3.87
N LEU A 74 2.52 -0.11 4.00
CA LEU A 74 1.37 -0.69 3.34
C LEU A 74 0.13 -0.52 4.23
N ILE A 75 -0.85 0.23 3.77
CA ILE A 75 -2.15 0.35 4.42
C ILE A 75 -3.13 -0.55 3.67
N THR A 76 -3.72 -1.50 4.38
CA THR A 76 -4.74 -2.41 3.83
C THR A 76 -6.09 -2.10 4.44
N ILE A 77 -7.10 -1.98 3.59
CA ILE A 77 -8.50 -1.82 3.98
C ILE A 77 -9.27 -2.95 3.32
N SER A 78 -9.83 -3.85 4.12
CA SER A 78 -10.69 -4.93 3.63
C SER A 78 -12.10 -4.39 3.40
N CYS A 79 -12.57 -4.42 2.15
CA CYS A 79 -13.95 -4.09 1.84
C CYS A 79 -14.81 -5.36 1.98
N HIS A 80 -15.79 -5.30 2.87
CA HIS A 80 -16.83 -6.31 3.05
C HIS A 80 -18.18 -5.74 2.57
N GLU A 81 -19.24 -6.55 2.55
CA GLU A 81 -20.55 -6.12 2.04
C GLU A 81 -21.13 -4.93 2.83
N GLU A 82 -20.77 -4.81 4.11
CA GLU A 82 -21.17 -3.70 4.98
C GLU A 82 -20.28 -2.46 4.84
N THR A 83 -19.19 -2.53 4.06
CA THR A 83 -18.29 -1.38 3.84
C THR A 83 -18.90 -0.45 2.79
N SER A 84 -19.35 0.72 3.21
CA SER A 84 -19.89 1.76 2.33
C SER A 84 -18.79 2.72 1.87
N SER A 85 -18.98 3.34 0.70
CA SER A 85 -18.08 4.39 0.23
C SER A 85 -17.96 5.55 1.21
N THR A 86 -19.02 5.82 1.99
CA THR A 86 -19.05 6.85 3.04
C THR A 86 -18.03 6.63 4.13
N ASP A 87 -17.64 5.37 4.40
CA ASP A 87 -16.65 5.03 5.42
C ASP A 87 -15.23 5.43 5.00
N LEU A 88 -14.98 5.55 3.68
CA LEU A 88 -13.67 5.87 3.12
C LEU A 88 -13.48 7.36 2.84
N ILE A 89 -14.55 8.08 2.48
CA ILE A 89 -14.49 9.51 2.14
C ILE A 89 -14.74 10.43 3.34
N GLY A 90 -15.37 9.93 4.41
CA GLY A 90 -15.86 10.76 5.51
C GLY A 90 -17.09 11.57 5.11
N ARG A 91 -17.86 12.05 6.10
CA ARG A 91 -18.96 13.01 5.88
C ARG A 91 -18.48 14.45 5.95
#